data_AF-A0A6J7SF40-F1
#
_entry.id   AF-A0A6J7SF40-F1
#
_cell.length_a   1.000
_cell.length_b   1.000
_cell.length_c   1.000
_cell.angle_alpha   90.00
_cell.angle_beta   90.00
_cell.angle_gamma   90.00
#
_symmetry.space_group_name_H-M   'P 1'
#
loop_
_entity.id
_entity.type
_entity.pdbx_description
1 polymer ?
#
loop_
_entity_poly.entity_id
_entity_poly.type
_entity_poly.pdbx_seq_one_letter_code
_entity_poly.pdbx_strand_id
1 'polypeptide(L)'
;MLSELTQSKAHIEEGLHRISVVAHGGSARLIEAVRALDAAQISPLDIGLKRPSLDDVFMSLTGHVAEEISEEESGKKKGKRDKRGKRK
;
A
#
# COMPACT_ATOMS: atom_id res chain seq x y z
N MET A 1 5.52 16.12 -0.65
CA MET A 1 5.16 16.86 -1.89
C MET A 1 3.88 16.36 -2.55
N LEU A 2 3.87 15.27 -3.34
CA LEU A 2 2.67 14.87 -4.11
C LEU A 2 1.49 14.44 -3.21
N SER A 3 1.77 13.81 -2.07
CA SER A 3 0.77 13.48 -1.05
C SER A 3 0.14 14.71 -0.41
N GLU A 4 0.95 15.71 -0.05
CA GLU A 4 0.49 16.99 0.49
C GLU A 4 -0.35 17.76 -0.53
N LEU A 5 0.10 17.75 -1.78
CA LEU A 5 -0.61 18.38 -2.89
C LEU A 5 -1.99 17.74 -3.04
N THR A 6 -2.09 16.42 -3.06
CA THR A 6 -3.37 15.74 -3.33
C THR A 6 -4.23 15.46 -2.10
N GLN A 7 -3.70 15.69 -0.90
CA GLN A 7 -4.27 15.23 0.36
C GLN A 7 -4.59 13.72 0.34
N SER A 8 -3.81 12.95 -0.42
CA SER A 8 -4.03 11.52 -0.63
C SER A 8 -2.76 10.73 -0.35
N LYS A 9 -2.93 9.47 0.06
CA LYS A 9 -1.80 8.53 0.21
C LYS A 9 -1.24 8.24 -1.18
N ALA A 10 0.07 8.43 -1.34
CA ALA A 10 0.75 8.03 -2.57
C ALA A 10 0.92 6.50 -2.61
N HIS A 11 0.56 5.91 -3.74
CA HIS A 11 0.82 4.52 -4.05
C HIS A 11 2.12 4.43 -4.85
N ILE A 12 3.08 3.65 -4.37
CA ILE A 12 4.43 3.54 -4.94
C ILE A 12 4.58 2.13 -5.50
N GLU A 13 4.88 2.04 -6.79
CA GLU A 13 5.14 0.79 -7.50
C GLU A 13 6.61 0.77 -7.92
N GLU A 14 7.49 0.33 -7.02
CA GLU A 14 8.95 0.41 -7.21
C GLU A 14 9.41 -0.34 -8.47
N GLY A 15 8.87 -1.53 -8.73
CA GLY A 15 9.22 -2.32 -9.92
C GLY A 15 8.86 -1.66 -11.25
N LEU A 16 7.92 -0.70 -11.25
CA LEU A 16 7.50 0.06 -12.42
C LEU A 16 7.99 1.51 -12.39
N HIS A 17 8.75 1.91 -11.36
CA HIS A 17 9.17 3.29 -11.11
C HIS A 17 8.01 4.29 -11.20
N ARG A 18 6.83 3.89 -10.70
CA ARG A 18 5.60 4.65 -10.84
C ARG A 18 5.06 5.07 -9.49
N ILE A 19 4.66 6.34 -9.39
CA ILE A 19 3.95 6.88 -8.23
C ILE A 19 2.58 7.33 -8.70
N SER A 20 1.52 6.85 -8.02
CA SER A 20 0.14 7.23 -8.28
C SER A 20 -0.45 7.94 -7.06
N VAL A 21 -1.18 9.02 -7.28
CA VAL A 21 -1.91 9.79 -6.25
C VAL A 21 -3.31 10.12 -6.75
N VAL A 22 -4.26 10.30 -5.84
CA VAL A 22 -5.62 10.67 -6.20
C VAL A 22 -5.66 12.15 -6.60
N ALA A 23 -6.05 12.45 -7.84
CA ALA A 23 -6.11 13.82 -8.33
C ALA A 23 -7.53 14.39 -8.27
N HIS A 24 -7.93 14.90 -7.10
CA HIS A 24 -9.16 15.68 -6.98
C HIS A 24 -9.06 16.95 -7.85
N GLY A 25 -10.06 17.21 -8.71
CA GLY A 25 -10.06 18.37 -9.61
C GLY A 25 -9.44 18.15 -10.99
N GLY A 26 -9.07 16.90 -11.34
CA GLY A 26 -8.68 16.53 -12.70
C GLY A 26 -7.43 17.25 -13.21
N SER A 27 -7.50 17.83 -14.42
CA SER A 27 -6.35 18.44 -15.10
C SER A 27 -5.72 19.61 -14.35
N ALA A 28 -6.48 20.35 -13.54
CA ALA A 28 -5.94 21.41 -12.69
C ALA A 28 -4.90 20.87 -11.71
N ARG A 29 -5.16 19.71 -11.08
CA ARG A 29 -4.22 19.06 -10.17
C ARG A 29 -2.95 18.61 -10.88
N LEU A 30 -3.07 18.13 -12.12
CA LEU A 30 -1.92 17.73 -12.93
C LEU A 30 -0.96 18.90 -13.15
N ILE A 31 -1.50 20.07 -13.50
CA ILE A 31 -0.69 21.29 -13.72
C ILE A 31 0.05 21.69 -12.44
N GLU A 32 -0.62 21.66 -11.29
CA GLU A 32 0.03 21.96 -10.01
C GLU A 32 1.12 20.95 -9.66
N ALA A 33 0.91 19.66 -9.96
CA ALA A 33 1.90 18.62 -9.74
C ALA A 33 3.15 18.84 -10.58
N VAL A 34 2.99 19.22 -11.86
CA VAL A 34 4.12 19.57 -12.74
C VAL A 34 4.91 20.74 -12.18
N ARG A 35 4.25 21.82 -11.73
CA ARG A 35 4.95 22.97 -11.12
C ARG A 35 5.70 22.60 -9.85
N ALA A 36 5.11 21.75 -9.00
CA ALA A 36 5.74 21.29 -7.78
C ALA A 36 6.98 20.42 -8.07
N LEU A 37 6.91 19.55 -9.08
CA LEU A 37 8.05 18.73 -9.52
C LEU A 37 9.18 19.59 -10.08
N ASP A 38 8.84 20.59 -10.90
CA ASP A 38 9.81 21.55 -11.44
C ASP A 38 10.51 22.36 -10.33
N ALA A 39 9.75 22.87 -9.36
CA ALA A 39 10.30 23.57 -8.20
C ALA A 39 11.23 22.67 -7.35
N ALA A 40 10.99 21.36 -7.34
CA ALA A 40 11.83 20.37 -6.69
C ALA A 40 12.99 19.87 -7.57
N GLN A 41 13.16 20.39 -8.79
CA GLN A 41 14.15 19.95 -9.78
C GLN A 41 14.03 18.46 -10.16
N ILE A 42 12.80 17.94 -10.16
CA ILE A 42 12.50 16.56 -10.53
C ILE A 42 11.92 16.55 -11.95
N SER A 43 12.61 15.91 -12.90
CA SER A 43 12.13 15.72 -14.26
C SER A 43 11.50 14.33 -14.42
N PRO A 44 10.17 14.20 -14.41
CA PRO A 44 9.53 12.89 -14.63
C PRO A 44 9.72 12.45 -16.09
N LEU A 45 9.80 11.13 -16.29
CA LEU A 45 9.80 10.54 -17.64
C LEU A 45 8.45 10.71 -18.34
N ASP A 46 7.37 10.56 -17.58
CA ASP A 46 5.99 10.73 -18.03
C ASP A 46 5.11 11.18 -16.86
N ILE A 47 4.03 11.90 -17.16
CA ILE A 47 3.02 12.32 -16.18
C ILE A 47 1.65 12.39 -16.85
N GLY A 48 0.65 11.78 -16.22
CA GLY A 48 -0.70 11.74 -16.79
C GLY A 48 -1.78 11.45 -15.77
N LEU A 49 -3.02 11.72 -16.18
CA LEU A 49 -4.20 11.31 -15.44
C LEU A 49 -4.70 9.98 -16.00
N LYS A 50 -4.88 8.99 -15.12
CA LYS A 50 -5.56 7.73 -15.45
C LYS A 50 -6.87 7.62 -14.69
N ARG A 51 -7.81 6.84 -15.24
CA ARG A 51 -8.94 6.35 -14.43
C ARG A 51 -8.40 5.36 -13.39
N PRO A 52 -8.90 5.40 -12.14
CA PRO A 52 -8.54 4.41 -11.14
C PRO A 52 -8.93 3.01 -11.62
N SER A 53 -8.05 2.06 -11.38
CA SER A 53 -8.29 0.64 -11.63
C SER A 53 -9.18 0.03 -10.55
N LEU A 54 -9.65 -1.21 -10.78
CA LEU A 54 -10.41 -1.93 -9.76
C LEU A 54 -9.57 -2.17 -8.50
N ASP A 55 -8.28 -2.43 -8.65
CA ASP A 55 -7.36 -2.62 -7.53
C ASP A 55 -7.21 -1.32 -6.72
N ASP A 56 -7.01 -0.18 -7.39
CA ASP A 56 -6.95 1.15 -6.76
C ASP A 56 -8.22 1.42 -5.92
N VAL A 57 -9.40 1.05 -6.45
CA VAL A 57 -10.69 1.18 -5.76
C VAL A 57 -10.81 0.17 -4.62
N PHE A 58 -10.43 -1.08 -4.83
CA PHE A 58 -10.49 -2.14 -3.83
C PHE A 58 -9.63 -1.77 -2.62
N MET A 59 -8.40 -1.31 -2.84
CA MET A 59 -7.51 -0.86 -1.78
C MET A 59 -8.04 0.39 -1.06
N SER A 60 -8.65 1.33 -1.80
CA SER A 60 -9.27 2.53 -1.21
C SER A 60 -10.51 2.21 -0.37
N LEU A 61 -11.27 1.17 -0.73
CA LEU A 61 -12.54 0.83 -0.09
C LEU A 61 -12.37 -0.15 1.07
N THR A 62 -11.46 -1.10 0.94
CA THR A 62 -11.27 -2.16 1.95
C THR A 62 -10.30 -1.75 3.06
N GLY A 63 -9.46 -0.74 2.83
CA GLY A 63 -8.32 -0.47 3.71
C GLY A 63 -7.33 -1.64 3.64
N HIS A 64 -6.05 -1.40 3.89
CA HIS A 64 -5.04 -2.45 3.78
C HIS A 64 -5.17 -3.46 4.95
N VAL A 65 -6.14 -4.38 4.90
CA VAL A 65 -6.38 -5.42 5.92
C VAL A 65 -5.56 -6.69 5.64
N ALA A 66 -4.70 -6.69 4.61
CA ALA A 66 -4.02 -7.89 4.16
C ALA A 66 -2.77 -8.31 5.00
N GLU A 67 -2.32 -7.52 5.97
CA GLU A 67 -1.10 -7.82 6.77
C GLU A 67 -1.32 -7.93 8.30
N GLU A 68 -2.54 -8.20 8.79
CA GLU A 68 -2.79 -8.54 10.21
C GLU A 68 -3.36 -9.95 10.41
N ILE A 69 -2.83 -10.93 9.68
CA ILE A 69 -2.91 -12.34 10.14
C ILE A 69 -1.52 -12.73 10.64
N SER A 70 -1.13 -12.15 11.78
CA SER A 70 -0.11 -12.79 12.62
C SER A 70 -0.71 -14.11 13.12
N GLU A 71 -0.14 -15.21 12.64
CA GLU A 71 -0.31 -16.53 13.21
C GLU A 71 -0.12 -16.44 14.73
N GLU A 72 -1.18 -16.58 15.52
CA GLU A 72 -1.10 -17.13 16.88
C GLU A 72 -2.49 -17.45 17.47
N GLU A 73 -2.58 -18.70 17.96
CA GLU A 73 -3.47 -19.22 19.00
C GLU A 73 -4.94 -19.57 18.66
N SER A 74 -5.14 -20.86 18.31
CA SER A 74 -6.27 -21.62 18.87
C SER A 74 -5.76 -22.81 19.69
N GLY A 75 -5.58 -22.59 20.99
CA GLY A 75 -5.31 -23.66 21.95
C GLY A 75 -6.57 -24.46 22.30
N LYS A 76 -6.44 -25.79 22.38
CA LYS A 76 -7.23 -26.59 23.34
C LYS A 76 -6.46 -27.85 23.79
N LYS A 77 -6.18 -27.89 25.10
CA LYS A 77 -5.53 -28.96 25.90
C LYS A 77 -6.30 -30.28 25.89
N LYS A 78 -5.57 -31.42 25.85
CA LYS A 78 -5.71 -32.68 26.63
C LYS A 78 -4.80 -33.75 25.98
N GLY A 79 -4.02 -34.58 26.66
CA GLY A 79 -3.86 -34.84 28.08
C GLY A 79 -2.60 -35.66 28.35
N LYS A 80 -2.25 -35.67 29.64
CA LYS A 80 -1.20 -36.40 30.33
C LYS A 80 -1.28 -37.92 30.10
N ARG A 81 -0.17 -38.58 29.71
CA ARG A 81 0.18 -40.01 29.93
C ARG A 81 1.65 -40.19 29.52
N ASP A 82 2.57 -40.06 30.47
CA ASP A 82 3.10 -41.12 31.33
C ASP A 82 4.40 -41.73 30.78
N LYS A 83 5.46 -41.50 31.57
CA LYS A 83 6.72 -42.26 31.69
C LYS A 83 6.82 -43.53 30.83
N ARG A 84 7.84 -43.57 29.97
CA ARG A 84 8.81 -44.70 29.91
C ARG A 84 10.02 -44.37 29.03
N GLY A 85 11.00 -43.74 29.66
CA GLY A 85 12.39 -43.90 29.25
C GLY A 85 13.03 -45.05 30.03
N LYS A 86 13.82 -45.85 29.32
CA LYS A 86 14.97 -46.65 29.79
C LYS A 86 14.72 -47.97 30.54
N ARG A 87 15.16 -49.05 29.89
CA ARG A 87 15.76 -50.34 30.33
C ARG A 87 15.35 -51.38 29.27
N LYS A 88 16.22 -52.08 28.56
CA LYS A 88 17.55 -52.63 28.83
C LYS A 88 18.20 -52.96 27.48
#